data_AF-K6U1Q6-F1
#
_entry.id   AF-K6U1Q6-F1
#
_cell.length_a   1.000
_cell.length_b   1.000
_cell.length_c   1.000
_cell.angle_alpha   90.00
_cell.angle_beta   90.00
_cell.angle_gamma   90.00
#
_symmetry.space_group_name_H-M   'P 1'
#
loop_
_entity.id
_entity.type
_entity.pdbx_description
1 polymer ?
#
loop_
_entity_poly.entity_id
_entity_poly.type
_entity_poly.pdbx_seq_one_letter_code
_entity_poly.pdbx_strand_id
1 'polypeptide(L)' 'MPTAVINPIADAYISQSNPNANFGLSDFLFTGKLAGPDNIYRSLLKFNISGAIPAGSTITNVSLNLFVFRKDTPDAV' A
#
# COMPACT_ATOMS: atom_id res chain seq x y z
N MET A 1 -4.13 25.57 6.10
CA MET A 1 -2.85 25.23 5.44
C MET A 1 -3.16 24.52 4.14
N PRO A 2 -2.39 24.72 3.07
CA PRO A 2 -2.59 24.00 1.81
C PRO A 2 -2.38 22.50 2.01
N THR A 3 -3.13 21.69 1.27
CA THR A 3 -3.04 20.22 1.27
C THR A 3 -2.87 19.76 -0.16
N ALA A 4 -1.90 18.87 -0.40
CA ALA A 4 -1.72 18.21 -1.68
C ALA A 4 -2.35 16.81 -1.63
N VAL A 5 -3.19 16.48 -2.63
CA VAL A 5 -3.74 15.13 -2.81
C VAL A 5 -2.96 14.45 -3.91
N ILE A 6 -2.37 13.30 -3.61
CA ILE A 6 -1.50 12.56 -4.54
C ILE A 6 -2.06 11.14 -4.65
N ASN A 7 -2.43 10.73 -5.87
CA ASN A 7 -2.86 9.37 -6.16
C ASN A 7 -1.65 8.47 -6.45
N PRO A 8 -1.71 7.17 -6.13
CA PRO A 8 -0.66 6.24 -6.53
C PRO A 8 -0.61 6.13 -8.06
N ILE A 9 0.59 5.93 -8.61
CA ILE A 9 0.85 5.79 -10.04
C ILE A 9 1.17 4.36 -10.46
N ALA A 10 1.38 3.48 -9.49
CA ALA A 10 1.56 2.04 -9.69
C ALA A 10 1.37 1.32 -8.35
N ASP A 11 1.01 0.05 -8.45
CA ASP A 11 0.86 -0.85 -7.32
C ASP A 11 1.29 -2.28 -7.69
N ALA A 12 1.59 -3.05 -6.66
CA ALA A 12 1.78 -4.49 -6.70
C ALA A 12 1.64 -5.03 -5.28
N TYR A 13 1.52 -6.35 -5.13
CA TYR A 13 1.86 -6.99 -3.86
C TYR A 13 3.00 -7.99 -4.06
N ILE A 14 3.68 -8.32 -2.97
CA ILE A 14 4.66 -9.40 -2.90
C ILE A 14 4.18 -10.47 -1.94
N SER A 15 4.55 -11.72 -2.20
CA SER A 15 4.18 -12.88 -1.38
C SER A 15 5.45 -13.59 -0.89
N GLN A 16 5.46 -13.96 0.39
CA GLN A 16 6.54 -14.78 0.96
C GLN A 16 6.64 -16.16 0.28
N SER A 17 5.52 -16.77 -0.09
CA SER A 17 5.48 -18.10 -0.74
C SER A 17 5.92 -18.07 -2.21
N ASN A 18 5.90 -16.90 -2.84
CA ASN A 18 6.31 -16.70 -4.24
C ASN A 18 7.25 -15.50 -4.37
N PRO A 19 8.48 -15.56 -3.80
CA PRO A 19 9.36 -14.41 -3.66
C PRO A 19 9.89 -13.86 -5.00
N ASN A 20 9.84 -14.68 -6.06
CA ASN A 20 10.30 -14.32 -7.41
C ASN A 20 9.15 -13.86 -8.34
N ALA A 21 7.91 -13.82 -7.84
CA ALA A 21 6.75 -13.40 -8.62
C ALA A 21 6.41 -11.92 -8.36
N ASN A 22 5.96 -11.22 -9.41
CA ASN A 22 5.41 -9.87 -9.32
C ASN A 22 3.90 -9.93 -9.61
N PHE A 23 3.10 -9.35 -8.72
CA PHE A 23 1.64 -9.36 -8.80
C PHE A 23 1.04 -8.00 -9.17
N GLY A 24 1.78 -7.14 -9.88
CA GLY A 24 1.29 -5.82 -10.35
C GLY A 24 0.20 -5.88 -11.44
N LEU A 25 -0.19 -7.06 -11.91
CA LEU A 25 -1.35 -7.27 -12.79
C LEU A 25 -2.58 -7.83 -12.05
N SER A 26 -2.49 -7.99 -10.73
CA SER A 26 -3.60 -8.47 -9.91
C SER A 26 -4.67 -7.38 -9.75
N ASP A 27 -5.94 -7.75 -9.84
CA ASP A 27 -7.06 -6.85 -9.55
C ASP A 27 -7.16 -6.47 -8.05
N PHE A 28 -6.45 -7.21 -7.20
CA PHE A 28 -6.48 -7.04 -5.74
C PHE A 28 -5.09 -6.86 -5.15
N LEU A 29 -5.04 -6.08 -4.07
CA LEU A 29 -3.88 -5.94 -3.20
C LEU A 29 -4.07 -6.73 -1.91
N PHE A 30 -3.05 -7.50 -1.52
CA PHE A 30 -3.04 -8.27 -0.28
C PHE A 30 -1.95 -7.74 0.66
N THR A 31 -2.30 -7.67 1.94
CA THR A 31 -1.37 -7.28 3.01
C THR A 31 -1.60 -8.13 4.25
N GLY A 32 -0.58 -8.25 5.09
CA GLY A 32 -0.65 -9.01 6.32
C GLY A 32 -0.54 -10.51 6.07
N LYS A 33 -1.26 -11.30 6.86
CA LYS A 33 -1.15 -12.76 6.88
C LYS A 33 -2.49 -13.40 6.52
N LEU A 34 -2.47 -14.24 5.49
CA LEU A 34 -3.53 -15.23 5.23
C LEU A 34 -3.17 -16.54 5.95
N ALA A 35 -4.15 -17.36 6.29
CA ALA A 35 -3.98 -18.55 7.14
C ALA A 35 -2.72 -19.40 6.85
N GLY A 36 -2.01 -19.84 7.90
CA GLY A 36 -0.76 -20.62 7.79
C GLY A 36 0.52 -19.77 7.91
N PRO A 37 1.70 -20.38 8.20
CA PRO A 37 2.93 -19.64 8.52
C PRO A 37 3.54 -18.85 7.36
N ASP A 38 3.45 -19.35 6.12
CA ASP A 38 4.18 -18.80 4.95
C ASP A 38 3.32 -17.95 4.00
N ASN A 39 2.15 -17.53 4.45
CA ASN A 39 1.17 -16.76 3.68
C ASN A 39 1.19 -15.28 4.07
N ILE A 40 2.38 -14.68 4.04
CA ILE A 40 2.59 -13.26 4.33
C ILE A 40 2.65 -12.47 3.02
N TYR A 41 1.85 -11.40 2.96
CA TYR A 41 1.72 -10.51 1.83
C TYR A 41 2.06 -9.07 2.21
N ARG A 42 2.59 -8.29 1.25
CA ARG A 42 2.78 -6.85 1.42
C ARG A 42 2.40 -6.13 0.14
N SER A 43 1.46 -5.19 0.24
CA SER A 43 1.15 -4.24 -0.82
C SER A 43 2.25 -3.19 -0.93
N LEU A 44 2.60 -2.84 -2.16
CA LEU A 44 3.54 -1.79 -2.54
C LEU A 44 2.76 -0.75 -3.34
N LEU A 45 2.85 0.51 -2.93
CA LEU A 45 2.18 1.64 -3.59
C LEU A 45 3.24 2.67 -3.97
N LYS A 46 3.28 3.06 -5.25
CA LYS A 46 4.21 4.06 -5.76
C LYS A 46 3.48 5.39 -5.93
N PHE A 47 4.04 6.45 -5.35
CA PHE A 47 3.56 7.82 -5.53
C PHE A 47 4.64 8.65 -6.25
N ASN A 48 4.21 9.50 -7.18
CA ASN A 48 5.07 10.56 -7.70
C ASN A 48 4.74 11.85 -6.95
N ILE A 49 5.66 12.30 -6.10
CA ILE A 49 5.50 13.51 -5.30
C ILE A 49 6.14 14.75 -5.95
N SER A 50 6.81 14.57 -7.10
CA SER A 50 7.47 15.68 -7.81
C SER A 50 6.44 16.72 -8.24
N GLY A 51 6.70 17.99 -7.93
CA GLY A 51 5.79 19.11 -8.23
C GLY A 51 4.53 19.17 -7.36
N ALA A 52 4.23 18.14 -6.56
CA ALA A 52 3.07 18.14 -5.67
C ALA A 52 3.29 18.96 -4.39
N ILE A 53 4.55 19.09 -3.97
CA ILE A 53 4.96 19.84 -2.78
C ILE A 53 5.94 20.95 -3.22
N PRO A 54 5.60 22.25 -3.04
CA PRO A 54 6.49 23.34 -3.39
C PRO A 54 7.83 23.27 -2.64
N ALA A 55 8.91 23.64 -3.32
CA ALA A 55 10.24 23.70 -2.72
C ALA A 55 10.24 24.66 -1.50
N GLY A 56 10.95 24.28 -0.44
CA GLY A 56 10.99 25.04 0.82
C GLY A 56 9.78 24.83 1.74
N SER A 57 8.81 23.98 1.39
CA SER A 57 7.70 23.64 2.27
C SER A 57 8.13 22.69 3.39
N THR A 58 7.59 22.88 4.59
CA THR A 58 7.68 21.90 5.69
C THR A 58 6.41 21.06 5.71
N ILE A 59 6.56 19.74 5.60
CA ILE A 59 5.44 18.80 5.74
C ILE A 59 5.10 18.68 7.23
N THR A 60 3.87 19.01 7.60
CA THR A 60 3.39 18.96 8.99
C THR A 60 2.59 17.69 9.29
N ASN A 61 1.96 17.10 8.28
CA ASN A 61 1.16 15.88 8.41
C ASN A 61 1.09 15.13 7.08
N VAL A 62 0.92 13.80 7.15
CA VAL A 62 0.66 12.92 6.00
C VAL A 62 -0.38 11.90 6.41
N SER A 63 -1.38 11.67 5.55
CA SER A 63 -2.34 10.58 5.70
C SER A 63 -2.33 9.70 4.45
N LEU A 64 -2.43 8.39 4.67
CA LEU A 64 -2.67 7.40 3.61
C LEU A 64 -4.06 6.81 3.84
N ASN A 65 -4.95 7.02 2.88
CA ASN A 65 -6.31 6.47 2.93
C ASN A 65 -6.39 5.24 2.04
N LEU A 66 -6.81 4.11 2.62
CA LEU A 66 -6.99 2.85 1.92
C LEU A 66 -8.40 2.31 2.17
N PHE A 67 -9.01 1.74 1.15
CA PHE A 67 -10.27 1.02 1.28
C PHE A 67 -10.01 -0.47 1.48
N VAL A 68 -10.36 -0.98 2.67
CA VAL A 68 -10.29 -2.41 2.97
C VAL A 68 -11.65 -3.02 2.66
N PHE A 69 -11.74 -3.75 1.55
CA PHE A 69 -12.99 -4.38 1.12
C PHE A 69 -13.25 -5.75 1.76
N ARG A 70 -12.20 -6.40 2.27
CA ARG A 70 -12.27 -7.75 2.84
C ARG A 70 -11.22 -7.94 3.94
N LYS A 71 -11.62 -8.61 5.02
CA LYS A 71 -10.76 -9.03 6.13
C LYS A 71 -11.14 -10.45 6.54
N ASP A 72 -10.34 -11.43 6.14
CA ASP A 72 -10.64 -12.84 6.37
C ASP A 72 -10.32 -13.31 7.79
N THR A 73 -9.36 -12.67 8.45
CA THR A 73 -8.95 -13.00 9.81
C THR A 73 -9.34 -11.85 10.74
N PRO A 74 -10.21 -12.06 11.75
CA PRO A 74 -10.49 -11.06 12.77
C PRO A 74 -9.22 -10.65 13.53
N ASP A 75 -9.24 -9.47 14.15
CA ASP A 75 -8.17 -9.10 15.07
C ASP A 75 -8.11 -10.10 16.24
N ALA A 76 -6.90 -10.43 16.68
CA ALA A 76 -6.75 -11.18 17.93
C ALA A 76 -7.34 -10.34 19.08
N VAL A 77 -8.21 -10.96 19.88
CA VAL A 77 -8.72 -10.39 21.13
C VAL A 77 -7.65 -10.47 22.20
#